data_AF-A0A2V6RIR7-F1
#
_entry.id   AF-A0A2V6RIR7-F1
#
_cell.length_a   1.000
_cell.length_b   1.000
_cell.length_c   1.000
_cell.angle_alpha   90.00
_cell.angle_beta   90.00
_cell.angle_gamma   90.00
#
_symmetry.space_group_name_H-M   'P 1'
#
loop_
_entity.id
_entity.type
_entity.pdbx_description
1 polymer ?
#
loop_
_entity_poly.entity_id
_entity_poly.type
_entity_poly.pdbx_seq_one_letter_code
_entity_poly.pdbx_strand_id
1 'polypeptide(L)'
;MRSTWLSRAVGRVPTTVHTKLLTAFLAMVVLLVIVGAVGLRALSAVNRSAERLVILQRKIAAYRQIQHDATTQLYSVATALLSPDERSLEATLRQLNQFGYDLDRMQFVARDEAELLGRVRDNYDEFVRLVTRVIDVIRRGRVAEGRTLQLERVVPLADRLERLTNELVNKAETDMVERIEAGQAVYGGSRSVVIGFAIGSVGLALLLGYAISWSLIGPVTQMDEHLRQITSGDFSGRIDIPNQDELGALATNLNR
;
A
#
# COMPACT_ATOMS: atom_id res chain seq x y z
N MET A 1 -45.28 9.42 -2.30
CA MET A 1 -46.10 8.86 -3.41
C MET A 1 -45.31 8.09 -4.49
N ARG A 2 -44.03 7.68 -4.29
CA ARG A 2 -43.25 6.95 -5.33
C ARG A 2 -42.92 5.47 -5.00
N SER A 3 -43.35 4.92 -3.88
CA SER A 3 -43.01 3.53 -3.46
C SER A 3 -43.96 2.44 -3.99
N THR A 4 -45.13 2.78 -4.55
CA THR A 4 -46.17 1.79 -4.92
C THR A 4 -45.91 1.04 -6.23
N TRP A 5 -44.93 1.48 -7.03
CA TRP A 5 -44.56 0.82 -8.30
C TRP A 5 -43.74 -0.45 -8.04
N LEU A 6 -42.85 -0.41 -7.04
CA LEU A 6 -41.81 -1.42 -6.82
C LEU A 6 -42.43 -2.61 -6.11
N SER A 7 -43.32 -2.34 -5.16
CA SER A 7 -44.13 -3.34 -4.47
C SER A 7 -45.06 -4.08 -5.44
N ARG A 8 -45.72 -3.37 -6.37
CA ARG A 8 -46.56 -4.00 -7.40
C ARG A 8 -45.76 -4.85 -8.39
N ALA A 9 -44.53 -4.43 -8.72
CA ALA A 9 -43.65 -5.21 -9.59
C ALA A 9 -43.20 -6.52 -8.92
N VAL A 10 -42.79 -6.48 -7.64
CA VAL A 10 -42.35 -7.65 -6.87
C VAL A 10 -43.51 -8.59 -6.52
N GLY A 11 -44.69 -8.05 -6.21
CA GLY A 11 -45.90 -8.85 -5.95
C GLY A 11 -46.37 -9.64 -7.18
N ARG A 12 -46.17 -9.08 -8.39
CA ARG A 12 -46.55 -9.71 -9.67
C ARG A 12 -45.60 -10.79 -10.16
N VAL A 13 -44.43 -10.96 -9.54
CA VAL A 13 -43.51 -12.04 -9.93
C VAL A 13 -44.13 -13.39 -9.53
N PRO A 14 -44.34 -14.33 -10.48
CA PRO A 14 -44.99 -15.62 -10.23
C PRO A 14 -44.01 -16.59 -9.56
N THR A 15 -43.65 -16.30 -8.31
CA THR A 15 -42.74 -17.11 -7.50
C THR A 15 -43.28 -17.19 -6.08
N THR A 16 -43.05 -18.32 -5.41
CA THR A 16 -43.47 -18.54 -4.02
C THR A 16 -42.87 -17.49 -3.09
N VAL A 17 -43.56 -17.15 -2.00
CA VAL A 17 -43.07 -16.29 -0.91
C VAL A 17 -41.76 -16.85 -0.37
N HIS A 18 -41.66 -18.17 -0.24
CA HIS A 18 -40.43 -18.86 0.17
C HIS A 18 -39.27 -18.56 -0.78
N THR A 19 -39.46 -18.72 -2.09
CA THR A 19 -38.44 -18.39 -3.10
C THR A 19 -38.09 -16.90 -3.08
N LYS A 20 -39.06 -15.99 -2.94
CA LYS A 20 -38.79 -14.54 -2.84
C LYS A 20 -37.88 -14.20 -1.65
N LEU A 21 -38.19 -14.75 -0.47
CA LEU A 21 -37.38 -14.56 0.74
C LEU A 21 -35.99 -15.19 0.60
N LEU A 22 -35.90 -16.42 0.08
CA LEU A 22 -34.63 -17.11 -0.12
C LEU A 22 -33.72 -16.35 -1.07
N THR A 23 -34.25 -15.88 -2.21
CA THR A 23 -33.45 -15.14 -3.21
C THR A 23 -32.92 -13.84 -2.63
N ALA A 24 -33.71 -13.13 -1.83
CA ALA A 24 -33.30 -11.88 -1.21
C ALA A 24 -32.26 -12.09 -0.11
N PHE A 25 -32.44 -13.12 0.72
CA PHE A 25 -31.46 -13.48 1.73
C PHE A 25 -30.14 -13.91 1.09
N LEU A 26 -30.20 -14.72 0.04
CA LEU A 26 -29.02 -15.11 -0.75
C LEU A 26 -28.32 -13.87 -1.34
N ALA A 27 -29.09 -12.93 -1.90
CA ALA A 27 -28.54 -11.69 -2.42
C ALA A 27 -27.83 -10.87 -1.33
N MET A 28 -28.40 -10.77 -0.12
CA MET A 28 -27.76 -10.10 1.02
C MET A 28 -26.46 -10.82 1.45
N VAL A 29 -26.45 -12.15 1.50
CA VAL A 29 -25.26 -12.94 1.85
C VAL A 29 -24.14 -12.74 0.82
N VAL A 30 -24.48 -12.83 -0.48
CA VAL A 30 -23.51 -12.60 -1.57
C VAL A 30 -22.92 -11.19 -1.45
N LEU A 31 -23.75 -10.20 -1.17
CA LEU A 31 -23.34 -8.81 -1.03
C LEU A 31 -22.46 -8.60 0.21
N LEU A 32 -22.72 -9.27 1.33
CA LEU A 32 -21.84 -9.31 2.50
C LEU A 32 -20.47 -9.94 2.17
N VAL A 33 -20.46 -11.07 1.45
CA VAL A 33 -19.23 -11.75 1.01
C VAL A 33 -18.41 -10.84 0.10
N ILE A 34 -19.06 -10.13 -0.84
CA ILE A 34 -18.37 -9.19 -1.73
C ILE A 34 -17.75 -8.05 -0.92
N VAL A 35 -18.49 -7.45 0.03
CA VAL A 35 -17.96 -6.40 0.91
C VAL A 35 -16.76 -6.91 1.72
N GLY A 36 -16.85 -8.12 2.28
CA GLY A 36 -15.74 -8.76 3.00
C GLY A 36 -14.52 -8.98 2.10
N ALA A 37 -14.72 -9.51 0.90
CA ALA A 37 -13.65 -9.74 -0.08
C ALA A 37 -12.97 -8.44 -0.53
N VAL A 38 -13.75 -7.38 -0.76
CA VAL A 38 -13.25 -6.04 -1.08
C VAL A 38 -12.46 -5.46 0.10
N GLY A 39 -12.96 -5.62 1.32
CA GLY A 39 -12.27 -5.20 2.55
C GLY A 39 -10.92 -5.90 2.73
N LEU A 40 -10.86 -7.22 2.53
CA LEU A 40 -9.62 -7.99 2.57
C LEU A 40 -8.62 -7.55 1.49
N ARG A 41 -9.11 -7.26 0.27
CA ARG A 41 -8.25 -6.73 -0.80
C ARG A 41 -7.67 -5.36 -0.42
N ALA A 42 -8.47 -4.46 0.14
CA ALA A 42 -8.00 -3.17 0.61
C ALA A 42 -6.93 -3.32 1.71
N LEU A 43 -7.16 -4.20 2.69
CA LEU A 43 -6.19 -4.48 3.75
C LEU A 43 -4.89 -5.09 3.22
N SER A 44 -4.98 -6.01 2.25
CA SER A 44 -3.81 -6.59 1.59
C SER A 44 -2.99 -5.55 0.81
N ALA A 45 -3.65 -4.54 0.23
CA ALA A 45 -2.98 -3.45 -0.44
C ALA A 45 -2.20 -2.58 0.55
N VAL A 46 -2.80 -2.27 1.72
CA VAL A 46 -2.12 -1.55 2.80
C VAL A 46 -0.90 -2.32 3.30
N ASN A 47 -1.04 -3.63 3.54
CA ASN A 47 0.07 -4.45 4.01
C ASN A 47 1.24 -4.47 3.01
N ARG A 48 0.97 -4.66 1.71
CA ARG A 48 2.00 -4.62 0.66
C ARG A 48 2.66 -3.24 0.52
N SER A 49 1.94 -2.17 0.78
CA SER A 49 2.51 -0.82 0.79
C SER A 49 3.43 -0.64 2.00
N ALA A 50 3.01 -1.10 3.18
CA ALA A 50 3.84 -1.04 4.40
C ALA A 50 5.14 -1.85 4.24
N GLU A 51 5.07 -3.08 3.72
CA GLU A 51 6.26 -3.90 3.45
C GLU A 51 7.23 -3.21 2.49
N ARG A 52 6.71 -2.58 1.42
CA ARG A 52 7.54 -1.81 0.50
C ARG A 52 8.22 -0.63 1.18
N LEU A 53 7.53 0.10 2.04
CA LEU A 53 8.12 1.21 2.79
C LEU A 53 9.25 0.74 3.72
N VAL A 54 9.08 -0.40 4.39
CA VAL A 54 10.13 -0.99 5.23
C VAL A 54 11.37 -1.34 4.41
N ILE A 55 11.19 -1.95 3.22
CA ILE A 55 12.30 -2.28 2.33
C ILE A 55 13.04 -1.00 1.88
N LEU A 56 12.30 0.04 1.49
CA LEU A 56 12.88 1.31 1.07
C LEU A 56 13.64 2.02 2.21
N GLN A 57 13.06 2.04 3.42
CA GLN A 57 13.74 2.58 4.59
C GLN A 57 15.04 1.84 4.90
N ARG A 58 15.04 0.51 4.81
CA ARG A 58 16.25 -0.31 5.03
C ARG A 58 17.31 -0.03 3.97
N LYS A 59 16.90 0.22 2.72
CA LYS A 59 17.80 0.62 1.62
C LYS A 59 18.43 2.00 1.86
N ILE A 60 17.63 3.00 2.24
CA ILE A 60 18.12 4.34 2.61
C ILE A 60 19.08 4.27 3.80
N ALA A 61 18.75 3.48 4.83
CA ALA A 61 19.62 3.28 5.97
C ALA A 61 20.98 2.68 5.57
N ALA A 62 21.00 1.71 4.66
CA ALA A 62 22.24 1.17 4.12
C ALA A 62 23.06 2.24 3.38
N TYR A 63 22.43 3.07 2.55
CA TYR A 63 23.12 4.15 1.83
C TYR A 63 23.65 5.24 2.76
N ARG A 64 22.90 5.62 3.79
CA ARG A 64 23.36 6.54 4.83
C ARG A 64 24.53 5.96 5.62
N GLN A 65 24.56 4.65 5.84
CA GLN A 65 25.69 3.98 6.45
C GLN A 65 26.94 4.05 5.55
N ILE A 66 26.82 3.77 4.24
CA ILE A 66 27.94 3.95 3.29
C ILE A 66 28.46 5.38 3.31
N GLN A 67 27.55 6.36 3.26
CA GLN A 67 27.89 7.78 3.31
C GLN A 67 28.68 8.10 4.59
N HIS A 68 28.18 7.67 5.75
CA HIS A 68 28.84 7.90 7.03
C HIS A 68 30.21 7.23 7.11
N ASP A 69 30.32 5.97 6.66
CA ASP A 69 31.56 5.21 6.65
C ASP A 69 32.58 5.86 5.69
N ALA A 70 32.15 6.28 4.49
CA ALA A 70 32.99 7.00 3.54
C ALA A 70 33.54 8.29 4.15
N THR A 71 32.68 9.13 4.73
CA THR A 71 33.11 10.38 5.40
C THR A 71 34.08 10.09 6.53
N THR A 72 33.81 9.08 7.36
CA THR A 72 34.71 8.66 8.44
C THR A 72 36.08 8.24 7.92
N GLN A 73 36.13 7.55 6.77
CA GLN A 73 37.39 7.19 6.14
C GLN A 73 38.15 8.39 5.57
N LEU A 74 37.45 9.33 4.94
CA LEU A 74 38.07 10.57 4.45
C LEU A 74 38.73 11.34 5.60
N TYR A 75 38.05 11.44 6.75
CA TYR A 75 38.62 12.03 7.96
C TYR A 75 39.80 11.23 8.53
N SER A 76 39.68 9.90 8.61
CA SER A 76 40.77 8.99 9.04
C SER A 76 42.04 9.20 8.20
N VAL A 77 41.89 9.23 6.88
CA VAL A 77 42.98 9.49 5.93
C VAL A 77 43.55 10.89 6.17
N ALA A 78 42.71 11.92 6.29
CA ALA A 78 43.18 13.28 6.53
C ALA A 78 44.00 13.38 7.82
N THR A 79 43.51 12.80 8.93
CA THR A 79 44.20 12.82 10.23
C THR A 79 45.52 12.04 10.18
N ALA A 80 45.54 10.84 9.59
CA ALA A 80 46.76 10.03 9.46
C ALA A 80 47.83 10.72 8.61
N LEU A 81 47.43 11.44 7.57
CA LEU A 81 48.36 12.19 6.71
C LEU A 81 48.86 13.51 7.35
N LEU A 82 48.10 14.09 8.30
CA LEU A 82 48.52 15.30 9.03
C LEU A 82 49.61 15.02 10.06
N SER A 83 49.57 13.86 10.72
CA SER A 83 50.58 13.41 11.67
C SER A 83 50.97 11.97 11.36
N PRO A 84 51.84 11.74 10.35
CA PRO A 84 52.15 10.40 9.88
C PRO A 84 52.90 9.57 10.93
N ASP A 85 52.31 8.47 11.36
CA ASP A 85 52.98 7.42 12.11
C ASP A 85 52.72 6.07 11.45
N GLU A 86 53.68 5.14 11.50
CA GLU A 86 53.59 3.89 10.74
C GLU A 86 52.34 3.07 11.10
N ARG A 87 51.90 3.14 12.37
CA ARG A 87 50.72 2.41 12.84
C ARG A 87 49.43 3.02 12.30
N SER A 88 49.31 4.34 12.26
CA SER A 88 48.13 5.01 11.68
C SER A 88 48.06 4.80 10.17
N LEU A 89 49.18 4.90 9.46
CA LEU A 89 49.23 4.67 8.01
C LEU A 89 48.82 3.24 7.64
N GLU A 90 49.31 2.23 8.37
CA GLU A 90 48.86 0.85 8.19
C GLU A 90 47.38 0.65 8.54
N ALA A 91 46.91 1.27 9.62
CA ALA A 91 45.51 1.20 10.02
C ALA A 91 44.58 1.81 8.94
N THR A 92 44.97 2.95 8.37
CA THR A 92 44.25 3.59 7.27
C THR A 92 44.19 2.69 6.05
N LEU A 93 45.32 2.08 5.63
CA LEU A 93 45.32 1.15 4.49
C LEU A 93 44.42 -0.08 4.74
N ARG A 94 44.38 -0.61 5.97
CA ARG A 94 43.46 -1.70 6.31
C ARG A 94 42.00 -1.27 6.24
N GLN A 95 41.66 -0.10 6.80
CA GLN A 95 40.30 0.44 6.75
C GLN A 95 39.85 0.67 5.30
N LEU A 96 40.71 1.23 4.46
CA LEU A 96 40.41 1.46 3.04
C LEU A 96 40.09 0.16 2.29
N ASN A 97 40.90 -0.88 2.51
CA ASN A 97 40.62 -2.18 1.90
C ASN A 97 39.29 -2.77 2.39
N GLN A 98 38.99 -2.66 3.69
CA GLN A 98 37.75 -3.20 4.26
C GLN A 98 36.49 -2.56 3.65
N PHE A 99 36.46 -1.24 3.50
CA PHE A 99 35.30 -0.56 2.90
C PHE A 99 35.16 -0.84 1.41
N GLY A 100 36.26 -1.05 0.69
CA GLY A 100 36.21 -1.56 -0.68
C GLY A 100 35.43 -2.89 -0.80
N TYR A 101 35.67 -3.83 0.13
CA TYR A 101 34.91 -5.09 0.18
C TYR A 101 33.43 -4.88 0.52
N ASP A 102 33.11 -3.96 1.43
CA ASP A 102 31.72 -3.65 1.80
C ASP A 102 30.95 -3.01 0.64
N LEU A 103 31.60 -2.12 -0.12
CA LEU A 103 31.05 -1.54 -1.37
C LEU A 103 30.77 -2.61 -2.42
N ASP A 104 31.72 -3.53 -2.66
CA ASP A 104 31.55 -4.63 -3.61
C ASP A 104 30.34 -5.48 -3.26
N ARG A 105 30.13 -5.78 -1.97
CA ARG A 105 28.97 -6.55 -1.53
C ARG A 105 27.65 -5.81 -1.79
N MET A 106 27.61 -4.49 -1.67
CA MET A 106 26.38 -3.72 -1.88
C MET A 106 25.98 -3.62 -3.35
N GLN A 107 26.93 -3.61 -4.29
CA GLN A 107 26.61 -3.57 -5.73
C GLN A 107 25.75 -4.76 -6.17
N PHE A 108 25.89 -5.93 -5.51
CA PHE A 108 25.12 -7.14 -5.83
C PHE A 108 23.69 -7.10 -5.28
N VAL A 109 23.47 -6.33 -4.20
CA VAL A 109 22.17 -6.22 -3.51
C VAL A 109 21.32 -5.10 -4.09
N ALA A 110 21.95 -3.99 -4.51
CA ALA A 110 21.30 -2.77 -4.98
C ALA A 110 21.37 -2.63 -6.51
N ARG A 111 20.66 -3.52 -7.23
CA ARG A 111 20.65 -3.52 -8.71
C ARG A 111 20.03 -2.27 -9.33
N ASP A 112 19.10 -1.63 -8.64
CA ASP A 112 18.36 -0.46 -9.17
C ASP A 112 19.28 0.77 -9.35
N GLU A 113 20.36 0.88 -8.56
CA GLU A 113 21.33 1.99 -8.62
C GLU A 113 22.74 1.51 -9.01
N ALA A 114 22.83 0.39 -9.73
CA ALA A 114 24.11 -0.21 -10.12
C ALA A 114 25.08 0.78 -10.81
N GLU A 115 24.55 1.70 -11.63
CA GLU A 115 25.37 2.73 -12.29
C GLU A 115 25.95 3.76 -11.32
N LEU A 116 25.15 4.24 -10.35
CA LEU A 116 25.62 5.22 -9.37
C LEU A 116 26.58 4.58 -8.36
N LEU A 117 26.28 3.35 -7.93
CA LEU A 117 27.20 2.56 -7.10
C LEU A 117 28.50 2.22 -7.82
N GLY A 118 28.44 1.91 -9.12
CA GLY A 118 29.64 1.73 -9.96
C GLY A 118 30.50 2.98 -9.99
N ARG A 119 29.89 4.17 -10.19
CA ARG A 119 30.61 5.46 -10.13
C ARG A 119 31.25 5.69 -8.76
N VAL A 120 30.57 5.38 -7.66
CA VAL A 120 31.14 5.46 -6.30
C VAL A 120 32.34 4.53 -6.18
N ARG A 121 32.21 3.28 -6.65
CA ARG A 121 33.25 2.26 -6.60
C ARG A 121 34.51 2.67 -7.37
N ASP A 122 34.36 3.17 -8.59
CA ASP A 122 35.47 3.60 -9.44
C ASP A 122 36.25 4.76 -8.82
N ASN A 123 35.53 5.76 -8.29
CA ASN A 123 36.15 6.90 -7.60
C ASN A 123 36.84 6.44 -6.30
N TYR A 124 36.28 5.44 -5.62
CA TYR A 124 36.86 4.90 -4.41
C TYR A 124 38.17 4.14 -4.70
N ASP A 125 38.20 3.36 -5.78
CA ASP A 125 39.43 2.70 -6.24
C ASP A 125 40.53 3.71 -6.60
N GLU A 126 40.17 4.80 -7.29
CA GLU A 126 41.10 5.88 -7.58
C GLU A 126 41.61 6.54 -6.29
N PHE A 127 40.74 6.72 -5.30
CA PHE A 127 41.08 7.28 -4.01
C PHE A 127 42.08 6.40 -3.25
N VAL A 128 41.82 5.09 -3.16
CA VAL A 128 42.74 4.13 -2.53
C VAL A 128 44.10 4.13 -3.21
N ARG A 129 44.15 4.16 -4.55
CA ARG A 129 45.42 4.22 -5.31
C ARG A 129 46.21 5.49 -5.00
N LEU A 130 45.55 6.65 -4.96
CA LEU A 130 46.21 7.93 -4.69
C LEU A 130 46.67 8.04 -3.23
N VAL A 131 45.86 7.60 -2.27
CA VAL A 131 46.24 7.59 -0.85
C VAL A 131 47.43 6.67 -0.63
N THR A 132 47.45 5.47 -1.22
CA THR A 132 48.59 4.54 -1.14
C THR A 132 49.87 5.20 -1.68
N ARG A 133 49.77 5.90 -2.81
CA ARG A 133 50.92 6.64 -3.38
C ARG A 133 51.40 7.78 -2.47
N VAL A 134 50.50 8.52 -1.84
CA VAL A 134 50.85 9.57 -0.87
C VAL A 134 51.57 8.96 0.34
N ILE A 135 51.07 7.85 0.88
CA ILE A 135 51.69 7.13 1.99
C ILE A 135 53.10 6.67 1.62
N ASP A 136 53.31 6.12 0.43
CA ASP A 136 54.63 5.69 -0.04
C ASP A 136 55.62 6.87 -0.19
N VAL A 137 55.15 8.03 -0.65
CA VAL A 137 55.97 9.25 -0.74
C VAL A 137 56.39 9.74 0.66
N ILE A 138 55.47 9.70 1.62
CA ILE A 138 55.73 10.06 3.02
C ILE A 138 56.74 9.09 3.65
N ARG A 139 56.58 7.78 3.44
CA ARG A 139 57.51 6.74 3.92
C ARG A 139 58.94 6.90 3.40
N ARG A 140 59.11 7.48 2.20
CA ARG A 140 60.42 7.82 1.62
C ARG A 140 61.02 9.11 2.20
N GLY A 141 60.41 9.69 3.23
CA GLY A 141 60.85 10.95 3.86
C GLY A 141 60.45 12.21 3.10
N ARG A 142 59.70 12.11 1.99
CA ARG A 142 59.31 13.27 1.14
C ARG A 142 57.96 13.84 1.59
N VAL A 143 57.86 14.22 2.88
CA VAL A 143 56.60 14.65 3.52
C VAL A 143 55.93 15.85 2.81
N ALA A 144 56.72 16.85 2.41
CA ALA A 144 56.20 18.05 1.74
C ALA A 144 55.53 17.73 0.39
N GLU A 145 56.16 16.86 -0.41
CA GLU A 145 55.59 16.39 -1.69
C GLU A 145 54.33 15.55 -1.47
N GLY A 146 54.33 14.68 -0.45
CA GLY A 146 53.15 13.91 -0.05
C GLY A 146 51.97 14.81 0.31
N ARG A 147 52.24 15.90 1.05
CA ARG A 147 51.23 16.90 1.43
C ARG A 147 50.69 17.67 0.22
N THR A 148 51.55 18.07 -0.71
CA THR A 148 51.10 18.70 -1.97
C THR A 148 50.22 17.74 -2.77
N LEU A 149 50.64 16.48 -2.93
CA LEU A 149 49.87 15.47 -3.65
C LEU A 149 48.52 15.19 -2.98
N GLN A 150 48.47 15.19 -1.64
CA GLN A 150 47.23 15.09 -0.88
C GLN A 150 46.27 16.25 -1.22
N LEU A 151 46.74 17.50 -1.12
CA LEU A 151 45.90 18.68 -1.32
C LEU A 151 45.43 18.82 -2.78
N GLU A 152 46.29 18.50 -3.75
CA GLU A 152 45.96 18.67 -5.17
C GLU A 152 45.13 17.52 -5.75
N ARG A 153 45.29 16.30 -5.23
CA ARG A 153 44.70 15.10 -5.85
C ARG A 153 43.77 14.31 -4.92
N VAL A 154 44.13 14.13 -3.66
CA VAL A 154 43.33 13.33 -2.72
C VAL A 154 42.10 14.11 -2.25
N VAL A 155 42.25 15.38 -1.88
CA VAL A 155 41.12 16.21 -1.38
C VAL A 155 40.01 16.39 -2.44
N PRO A 156 40.29 16.78 -3.70
CA PRO A 156 39.22 16.92 -4.70
C PRO A 156 38.49 15.61 -5.00
N LEU A 157 39.18 14.48 -4.87
CA LEU A 157 38.59 13.16 -5.06
C LEU A 157 37.73 12.74 -3.87
N ALA A 158 38.16 13.07 -2.65
CA ALA A 158 37.36 12.95 -1.43
C ALA A 158 36.04 13.73 -1.54
N ASP A 159 36.10 15.00 -1.96
CA ASP A 159 34.92 15.84 -2.16
C ASP A 159 33.98 15.28 -3.23
N ARG A 160 34.54 14.65 -4.27
CA ARG A 160 33.74 13.97 -5.30
C ARG A 160 33.06 12.73 -4.75
N LEU A 161 33.76 11.92 -3.95
CA LEU A 161 33.19 10.76 -3.28
C LEU A 161 32.04 11.13 -2.33
N GLU A 162 32.22 12.17 -1.52
CA GLU A 162 31.19 12.69 -0.63
C GLU A 162 29.95 13.15 -1.42
N ARG A 163 30.14 13.86 -2.54
CA ARG A 163 28.99 14.26 -3.39
C ARG A 163 28.25 13.06 -4.00
N LEU A 164 28.98 12.03 -4.45
CA LEU A 164 28.36 10.84 -5.03
C LEU A 164 27.58 10.03 -3.97
N THR A 165 28.10 9.89 -2.75
CA THR A 165 27.38 9.21 -1.66
C THR A 165 26.18 10.04 -1.19
N ASN A 166 26.27 11.37 -1.18
CA ASN A 166 25.12 12.27 -0.95
C ASN A 166 24.06 12.11 -2.05
N GLU A 167 24.46 12.06 -3.32
CA GLU A 167 23.55 11.82 -4.45
C GLU A 167 22.82 10.48 -4.31
N LEU A 168 23.52 9.44 -3.85
CA LEU A 168 22.95 8.11 -3.63
C LEU A 168 21.83 8.12 -2.57
N VAL A 169 22.06 8.81 -1.44
CA VAL A 169 21.05 8.95 -0.38
C VAL A 169 19.88 9.81 -0.86
N ASN A 170 20.16 10.97 -1.46
CA ASN A 170 19.13 11.88 -1.95
C ASN A 170 18.23 11.21 -3.01
N LYS A 171 18.82 10.48 -3.96
CA LYS A 171 18.07 9.74 -4.97
C LYS A 171 17.16 8.69 -4.34
N ALA A 172 17.66 7.91 -3.38
CA ALA A 172 16.85 6.92 -2.69
C ALA A 172 15.71 7.54 -1.86
N GLU A 173 15.93 8.70 -1.27
CA GLU A 173 14.89 9.45 -0.56
C GLU A 173 13.83 10.03 -1.51
N THR A 174 14.24 10.60 -2.65
CA THR A 174 13.32 11.09 -3.68
C THR A 174 12.48 9.94 -4.25
N ASP A 175 13.10 8.82 -4.63
CA ASP A 175 12.41 7.63 -5.11
C ASP A 175 11.39 7.10 -4.08
N MET A 176 11.70 7.20 -2.79
CA MET A 176 10.78 6.83 -1.71
C MET A 176 9.58 7.76 -1.65
N VAL A 177 9.79 9.07 -1.70
CA VAL A 177 8.71 10.07 -1.69
C VAL A 177 7.80 9.88 -2.90
N GLU A 178 8.35 9.75 -4.10
CA GLU A 178 7.56 9.53 -5.33
C GLU A 178 6.71 8.25 -5.23
N ARG A 179 7.27 7.17 -4.68
CA ARG A 179 6.53 5.91 -4.50
C ARG A 179 5.45 6.01 -3.42
N ILE A 180 5.67 6.80 -2.36
CA ILE A 180 4.64 7.11 -1.36
C ILE A 180 3.49 7.88 -2.02
N GLU A 181 3.80 8.94 -2.77
CA GLU A 181 2.80 9.78 -3.43
C GLU A 181 1.99 9.02 -4.48
N ALA A 182 2.67 8.23 -5.34
CA ALA A 182 2.00 7.35 -6.29
C ALA A 182 1.11 6.31 -5.59
N GLY A 183 1.57 5.77 -4.44
CA GLY A 183 0.80 4.87 -3.61
C GLY A 183 -0.44 5.52 -2.99
N GLN A 184 -0.35 6.77 -2.53
CA GLN A 184 -1.46 7.52 -1.98
C GLN A 184 -2.53 7.86 -3.02
N ALA A 185 -2.13 8.21 -4.25
CA ALA A 185 -3.07 8.47 -5.35
C ALA A 185 -3.90 7.21 -5.69
N VAL A 186 -3.25 6.04 -5.77
CA VAL A 186 -3.93 4.75 -5.99
C VAL A 186 -4.79 4.34 -4.80
N TYR A 187 -4.36 4.65 -3.57
CA TYR A 187 -5.12 4.41 -2.35
C TYR A 187 -6.40 5.24 -2.29
N GLY A 188 -6.35 6.53 -2.66
CA GLY A 188 -7.51 7.41 -2.74
C GLY A 188 -8.59 6.90 -3.70
N GLY A 189 -8.17 6.49 -4.90
CA GLY A 189 -9.09 5.90 -5.89
C GLY A 189 -9.71 4.58 -5.42
N SER A 190 -8.91 3.69 -4.84
CA SER A 190 -9.38 2.40 -4.32
C SER A 190 -10.38 2.57 -3.17
N ARG A 191 -10.11 3.51 -2.26
CA ARG A 191 -11.00 3.82 -1.12
C ARG A 191 -12.38 4.29 -1.58
N SER A 192 -12.44 5.18 -2.57
CA SER A 192 -13.71 5.67 -3.12
C SER A 192 -14.54 4.55 -3.74
N VAL A 193 -13.90 3.60 -4.42
CA VAL A 193 -14.57 2.41 -4.96
C VAL A 193 -15.13 1.53 -3.83
N VAL A 194 -14.35 1.25 -2.79
CA VAL A 194 -14.82 0.45 -1.64
C VAL A 194 -15.99 1.12 -0.93
N ILE A 195 -15.89 2.42 -0.64
CA ILE A 195 -16.96 3.19 0.02
C ILE A 195 -18.20 3.24 -0.87
N GLY A 196 -18.04 3.51 -2.16
CA GLY A 196 -19.15 3.50 -3.12
C GLY A 196 -19.85 2.15 -3.19
N PHE A 197 -19.09 1.05 -3.20
CA PHE A 197 -19.63 -0.30 -3.21
C PHE A 197 -20.36 -0.62 -1.89
N ALA A 198 -19.81 -0.21 -0.74
CA ALA A 198 -20.43 -0.40 0.57
C ALA A 198 -21.75 0.39 0.70
N ILE A 199 -21.77 1.67 0.29
CA ILE A 199 -22.99 2.50 0.30
C ILE A 199 -24.04 1.92 -0.66
N GLY A 200 -23.63 1.54 -1.88
CA GLY A 200 -24.54 0.92 -2.85
C GLY A 200 -25.10 -0.41 -2.36
N SER A 201 -24.27 -1.21 -1.69
CA SER A 201 -24.61 -2.48 -1.06
C SER A 201 -25.67 -2.31 0.04
N VAL A 202 -25.46 -1.37 0.96
CA VAL A 202 -26.43 -1.04 2.02
C VAL A 202 -27.73 -0.50 1.42
N GLY A 203 -27.66 0.38 0.42
CA GLY A 203 -28.82 0.92 -0.27
C GLY A 203 -29.66 -0.17 -0.94
N LEU A 204 -29.01 -1.11 -1.62
CA LEU A 204 -29.69 -2.25 -2.26
C LEU A 204 -30.32 -3.19 -1.22
N ALA A 205 -29.61 -3.47 -0.12
CA ALA A 205 -30.13 -4.28 0.98
C ALA A 205 -31.38 -3.66 1.61
N LEU A 206 -31.38 -2.34 1.85
CA LEU A 206 -32.55 -1.61 2.35
C LEU A 206 -33.70 -1.62 1.34
N LEU A 207 -33.42 -1.46 0.05
CA LEU A 207 -34.42 -1.50 -1.01
C LEU A 207 -35.10 -2.87 -1.08
N LEU A 208 -34.32 -3.95 -1.09
CA LEU A 208 -34.83 -5.32 -1.10
C LEU A 208 -35.63 -5.62 0.17
N GLY A 209 -35.10 -5.27 1.34
CA GLY A 209 -35.80 -5.44 2.62
C GLY A 209 -37.12 -4.70 2.67
N TYR A 210 -37.15 -3.45 2.19
CA TYR A 210 -38.38 -2.65 2.12
C TYR A 210 -39.40 -3.24 1.12
N ALA A 211 -38.95 -3.64 -0.08
CA ALA A 211 -39.81 -4.21 -1.10
C ALA A 211 -40.50 -5.51 -0.62
N ILE A 212 -39.76 -6.37 0.07
CA ILE A 212 -40.26 -7.63 0.63
C ILE A 212 -41.18 -7.38 1.81
N SER A 213 -40.77 -6.50 2.74
CA SER A 213 -41.58 -6.11 3.90
C SER A 213 -42.97 -5.65 3.47
N TRP A 214 -43.05 -4.78 2.45
CA TRP A 214 -44.34 -4.35 1.89
C TRP A 214 -45.09 -5.46 1.14
N SER A 215 -44.39 -6.35 0.43
CA SER A 215 -45.00 -7.48 -0.31
C SER A 215 -45.61 -8.54 0.60
N LEU A 216 -45.21 -8.62 1.87
CA LEU A 216 -45.75 -9.55 2.85
C LEU A 216 -46.69 -8.87 3.86
N ILE A 217 -46.24 -7.79 4.50
CA ILE A 217 -46.98 -7.15 5.60
C ILE A 217 -48.30 -6.55 5.10
N GLY A 218 -48.29 -5.86 3.97
CA GLY A 218 -49.48 -5.19 3.43
C GLY A 218 -50.63 -6.16 3.11
N PRO A 219 -50.37 -7.28 2.41
CA PRO A 219 -51.36 -8.32 2.21
C PRO A 219 -51.86 -8.94 3.52
N VAL A 220 -50.95 -9.29 4.43
CA VAL A 220 -51.31 -9.95 5.70
C VAL A 220 -52.18 -9.05 6.57
N THR A 221 -51.90 -7.74 6.66
CA THR A 221 -52.75 -6.81 7.44
C THR A 221 -54.14 -6.64 6.83
N GLN A 222 -54.24 -6.63 5.50
CA GLN A 222 -55.55 -6.58 4.82
C GLN A 222 -56.37 -7.85 5.06
N MET A 223 -55.71 -9.00 5.11
CA MET A 223 -56.36 -10.27 5.41
C MET A 223 -56.80 -10.36 6.88
N ASP A 224 -56.00 -9.85 7.84
CA ASP A 224 -56.38 -9.76 9.25
C ASP A 224 -57.64 -8.89 9.43
N GLU A 225 -57.68 -7.73 8.78
CA GLU A 225 -58.82 -6.82 8.85
C GLU A 225 -60.09 -7.45 8.26
N HIS A 226 -59.98 -8.14 7.13
CA HIS A 226 -61.13 -8.83 6.54
C HIS A 226 -61.62 -10.01 7.40
N LEU A 227 -60.71 -10.77 8.00
CA LEU A 227 -61.07 -11.81 8.95
C LEU A 227 -61.82 -11.25 10.16
N ARG A 228 -61.42 -10.07 10.67
CA ARG A 228 -62.16 -9.39 11.74
C ARG A 228 -63.58 -9.03 11.33
N GLN A 229 -63.78 -8.52 10.12
CA GLN A 229 -65.12 -8.22 9.58
C GLN A 229 -66.00 -9.47 9.52
N ILE A 230 -65.44 -10.58 9.01
CA ILE A 230 -66.11 -11.87 8.98
C ILE A 230 -66.50 -12.32 10.39
N THR A 231 -65.58 -12.21 11.37
CA THR A 231 -65.90 -12.58 12.77
C THR A 231 -66.93 -11.66 13.43
N SER A 232 -67.10 -10.43 12.93
CA SER A 232 -68.17 -9.51 13.35
C SER A 232 -69.51 -9.76 12.65
N GLY A 233 -69.56 -10.74 11.74
CA GLY A 233 -70.76 -11.13 11.01
C GLY A 233 -70.97 -10.42 9.67
N ASP A 234 -70.00 -9.63 9.20
CA ASP A 234 -70.03 -8.96 7.90
C ASP A 234 -69.22 -9.76 6.86
N PHE A 235 -69.92 -10.39 5.93
CA PHE A 235 -69.36 -11.17 4.82
C PHE A 235 -69.41 -10.43 3.47
N SER A 236 -69.81 -9.15 3.46
CA SER A 236 -70.05 -8.41 2.21
C SER A 236 -68.77 -7.87 1.56
N GLY A 237 -67.68 -7.78 2.33
CA GLY A 237 -66.39 -7.29 1.86
C GLY A 237 -65.68 -8.26 0.91
N ARG A 238 -64.81 -7.73 0.05
CA ARG A 238 -63.85 -8.51 -0.74
C ARG A 238 -62.48 -7.84 -0.68
N ILE A 239 -61.43 -8.65 -0.63
CA ILE A 239 -60.04 -8.20 -0.62
C ILE A 239 -59.39 -8.51 -1.97
N ASP A 240 -58.84 -7.48 -2.63
CA ASP A 240 -58.05 -7.64 -3.86
C ASP A 240 -56.56 -7.45 -3.55
N ILE A 241 -55.82 -8.55 -3.58
CA ILE A 241 -54.38 -8.57 -3.32
C ILE A 241 -53.65 -8.87 -4.63
N PRO A 242 -52.79 -7.96 -5.12
CA PRO A 242 -52.14 -8.10 -6.43
C PRO A 242 -51.02 -9.16 -6.48
N ASN A 243 -50.76 -9.86 -5.38
CA ASN A 243 -49.71 -10.87 -5.29
C ASN A 243 -50.08 -12.12 -6.11
N GLN A 244 -49.10 -12.68 -6.84
CA GLN A 244 -49.24 -13.96 -7.54
C GLN A 244 -48.57 -15.13 -6.80
N ASP A 245 -48.40 -15.00 -5.49
CA ASP A 245 -47.80 -15.99 -4.61
C ASP A 245 -48.84 -16.59 -3.66
N GLU A 246 -48.40 -17.34 -2.65
CA GLU A 246 -49.28 -17.99 -1.66
C GLU A 246 -50.24 -17.01 -0.98
N LEU A 247 -49.85 -15.74 -0.80
CA LEU A 247 -50.72 -14.72 -0.19
C LEU A 247 -51.87 -14.34 -1.12
N GLY A 248 -51.64 -14.28 -2.43
CA GLY A 248 -52.69 -14.03 -3.42
C GLY A 248 -53.66 -15.21 -3.56
N ALA A 249 -53.15 -16.44 -3.51
CA ALA A 249 -53.97 -17.63 -3.48
C ALA A 249 -54.85 -17.68 -2.22
N LEU A 250 -54.30 -17.33 -1.06
CA LEU A 250 -55.04 -17.28 0.21
C LEU A 250 -56.10 -16.18 0.21
N ALA A 251 -55.81 -15.00 -0.32
CA ALA A 251 -56.79 -13.92 -0.50
C ALA A 251 -57.97 -14.34 -1.40
N THR A 252 -57.67 -15.07 -2.48
CA THR A 252 -58.70 -15.58 -3.40
C THR A 252 -59.61 -16.59 -2.70
N ASN A 253 -59.07 -17.43 -1.81
CA ASN A 253 -59.84 -18.38 -1.02
C ASN A 253 -60.69 -17.70 0.07
N LEU A 254 -60.21 -16.60 0.67
CA LEU A 254 -60.97 -15.82 1.66
C LEU A 254 -62.19 -15.09 1.07
N ASN A 255 -62.16 -14.79 -0.23
CA ASN A 255 -63.29 -14.16 -0.94
C ASN A 255 -64.40 -15.15 -1.33
N ARG A 256 -64.27 -16.45 -1.02
CA ARG A 256 -65.29 -17.48 -1.25
C ARG A 256 -66.08 -17.76 0.02
#